data_AF-A0AAX6DKJ4-F1
#
_entry.id   AF-A0AAX6DKJ4-F1
#
_cell.length_a   1.000
_cell.length_b   1.000
_cell.length_c   1.000
_cell.angle_alpha   90.00
_cell.angle_beta   90.00
_cell.angle_gamma   90.00
#
_symmetry.space_group_name_H-M   'P 1'
#
loop_
_entity.id
_entity.type
_entity.pdbx_description
1 polymer ?
#
loop_
_entity_poly.entity_id
_entity_poly.type
_entity_poly.pdbx_seq_one_letter_code
_entity_poly.pdbx_strand_id
1 'polypeptide(L)'
;MDSSASTCLPTTTPSSRVSPSVMVSYSSWNRVKMHANRALISGFLKNKLRFRGFVISDWQGIDRMTTPPGANYTHSVLTGVNAGIDMIVIPYNYTTFIDNLTDLVSKNYVPMSRIDDAVRRILRVKFVVGLFENPMADLSYADQLGKKEHRELAREAVRKSLVLLKNGKSNGKPLLPLAKKAAKILVAGSHADNLGYQCGGWTITWQGESGNNNTVGTTILDAIRFTVDPSTDVVYSERPDTGFVRENEFSYTIVVVGETPYTETAGDNLNLTLPDPGVNTIRNVCGTVRCVVVIVSGRPLAIESYIPSMDALVSGLASPDRRPGRCGCALRRLRIHREAVQNMVQVCGSAADECRGQTL
;
A
#
# COMPACT_ATOMS: atom_id res chain seq x y z
N MET A 1 -9.19 18.45 26.62
CA MET A 1 -9.56 17.68 25.41
C MET A 1 -8.38 17.81 24.48
N ASP A 2 -7.57 16.75 24.44
CA ASP A 2 -6.16 16.78 24.05
C ASP A 2 -5.93 16.84 22.53
N SER A 3 -4.77 17.35 22.13
CA SER A 3 -4.23 17.46 20.76
C SER A 3 -4.28 16.18 19.92
N SER A 4 -4.48 15.02 20.53
CA SER A 4 -4.66 13.73 19.84
C SER A 4 -6.04 13.57 19.20
N ALA A 5 -7.08 14.18 19.77
CA ALA A 5 -8.44 14.12 19.23
C ALA A 5 -8.58 14.89 17.90
N SER A 6 -7.79 15.95 17.69
CA SER A 6 -7.78 16.73 16.44
C SER A 6 -7.05 16.05 15.29
N THR A 7 -6.13 15.11 15.59
CA THR A 7 -5.25 14.50 14.58
C THR A 7 -5.63 13.06 14.27
N CYS A 8 -5.99 12.26 15.27
CA CYS A 8 -6.19 10.81 15.12
C CYS A 8 -7.66 10.38 15.14
N LEU A 9 -8.58 11.25 15.58
CA LEU A 9 -10.01 10.97 15.57
C LEU A 9 -10.68 11.72 14.41
N PRO A 10 -11.63 11.10 13.71
CA PRO A 10 -12.33 11.79 12.63
C PRO A 10 -13.06 13.03 13.17
N THR A 11 -12.80 14.18 12.55
CA THR A 11 -13.37 15.48 12.92
C THR A 11 -14.81 15.68 12.43
N THR A 12 -15.38 14.73 11.70
CA THR A 12 -16.74 14.81 11.15
C THR A 12 -17.55 13.55 11.43
N THR A 13 -18.84 13.76 11.73
CA THR A 13 -19.87 12.72 11.88
C THR A 13 -19.93 11.84 10.62
N PRO A 14 -20.14 10.51 10.74
CA PRO A 14 -20.17 9.63 9.58
C PRO A 14 -21.25 10.06 8.59
N SER A 15 -20.81 10.50 7.41
CA SER A 15 -21.63 10.52 6.18
C SER A 15 -22.21 9.12 5.93
N SER A 16 -23.37 9.08 5.30
CA SER A 16 -24.28 7.97 4.92
C SER A 16 -23.71 6.61 4.41
N ARG A 17 -22.41 6.34 4.51
CA ARG A 17 -21.79 5.02 4.29
C ARG A 17 -21.06 4.59 5.56
N VAL A 18 -21.82 4.05 6.51
CA VAL A 18 -21.29 3.56 7.78
C VAL A 18 -20.41 2.33 7.50
N SER A 19 -19.14 2.36 7.92
CA SER A 19 -18.26 1.19 7.85
C SER A 19 -18.92 -0.02 8.55
N PRO A 20 -18.94 -1.23 7.96
CA PRO A 20 -19.54 -2.39 8.61
C PRO A 20 -18.72 -2.86 9.83
N SER A 21 -17.41 -2.62 9.82
CA SER A 21 -16.51 -2.98 10.91
C SER A 21 -15.43 -1.92 11.17
N VAL A 22 -14.85 -1.95 12.37
CA VAL A 22 -13.68 -1.16 12.76
C VAL A 22 -12.70 -2.08 13.49
N MET A 23 -11.44 -2.11 13.05
CA MET A 23 -10.39 -2.91 13.67
C MET A 23 -9.65 -2.12 14.75
N VAL A 24 -9.35 -2.77 15.87
CA VAL A 24 -8.59 -2.18 16.98
C VAL A 24 -7.09 -2.33 16.73
N SER A 25 -6.35 -1.21 16.76
CA SER A 25 -4.89 -1.15 16.61
C SER A 25 -4.14 -1.86 17.74
N TYR A 26 -2.97 -2.45 17.46
CA TYR A 26 -2.05 -2.96 18.50
C TYR A 26 -1.48 -1.89 19.45
N SER A 27 -1.51 -0.63 19.01
CA SER A 27 -0.85 0.47 19.70
C SER A 27 -1.45 0.75 21.08
N SER A 28 -0.77 1.61 21.84
CA SER A 28 -1.27 2.16 23.09
C SER A 28 -1.52 3.65 22.94
N TRP A 29 -2.57 4.16 23.59
CA TRP A 29 -2.77 5.59 23.76
C TRP A 29 -2.58 5.95 25.23
N ASN A 30 -1.62 6.85 25.53
CA ASN A 30 -1.22 7.21 26.89
C ASN A 30 -0.99 5.98 27.79
N ARG A 31 -0.21 5.01 27.28
CA ARG A 31 0.14 3.73 27.93
C ARG A 31 -1.00 2.72 28.05
N VAL A 32 -2.23 3.05 27.67
CA VAL A 32 -3.37 2.11 27.65
C VAL A 32 -3.42 1.41 26.30
N LYS A 33 -3.28 0.08 26.29
CA LYS A 33 -3.46 -0.74 25.07
C LYS A 33 -4.83 -0.50 24.46
N MET A 34 -4.89 -0.28 23.16
CA MET A 34 -6.15 0.01 22.47
C MET A 34 -7.16 -1.14 22.60
N HIS A 35 -6.71 -2.40 22.57
CA HIS A 35 -7.54 -3.58 22.83
C HIS A 35 -8.14 -3.63 24.25
N ALA A 36 -7.57 -2.90 25.22
CA ALA A 36 -8.10 -2.75 26.57
C ALA A 36 -8.88 -1.44 26.78
N ASN A 37 -8.91 -0.55 25.78
CA ASN A 37 -9.36 0.83 25.97
C ASN A 37 -10.89 0.95 25.85
N ARG A 38 -11.60 0.59 26.93
CA ARG A 38 -13.06 0.70 27.02
C ARG A 38 -13.58 2.12 26.77
N ALA A 39 -12.85 3.12 27.24
CA ALA A 39 -13.23 4.53 27.08
C ALA A 39 -13.29 4.92 25.60
N LEU A 40 -12.32 4.49 24.79
CA LEU A 40 -12.32 4.75 23.35
C LEU A 40 -13.26 3.82 22.57
N ILE A 41 -13.22 2.52 22.82
CA ILE A 41 -14.02 1.55 22.05
C ILE A 41 -15.51 1.72 22.36
N SER A 42 -15.89 1.57 23.64
CA SER A 42 -17.29 1.65 24.03
C SER A 42 -17.73 3.10 24.23
N GLY A 43 -16.97 3.89 25.00
CA GLY A 43 -17.35 5.25 25.34
C GLY A 43 -17.37 6.22 24.16
N PHE A 44 -16.34 6.17 23.29
CA PHE A 44 -16.23 7.09 22.17
C PHE A 44 -16.82 6.50 20.88
N LEU A 45 -16.28 5.41 20.35
CA LEU A 45 -16.69 4.86 19.05
C LEU A 45 -18.15 4.38 19.07
N LYS A 46 -18.53 3.49 19.99
CA LYS A 46 -19.91 2.97 20.06
C LYS A 46 -20.91 4.00 20.57
N ASN A 47 -20.60 4.68 21.68
CA ASN A 47 -21.58 5.54 22.35
C ASN A 47 -21.61 6.97 21.81
N LYS A 48 -20.45 7.63 21.63
CA LYS A 48 -20.39 9.02 21.17
C LYS A 48 -20.55 9.14 19.65
N LEU A 49 -19.81 8.36 18.87
CA LEU A 49 -19.93 8.34 17.39
C LEU A 49 -21.09 7.49 16.89
N ARG A 50 -21.82 6.82 17.80
CA ARG A 50 -22.99 5.98 17.48
C ARG A 50 -22.69 4.87 16.48
N PHE A 51 -21.46 4.35 16.46
CA PHE A 51 -21.08 3.26 15.57
C PHE A 51 -21.98 2.03 15.79
N ARG A 52 -22.62 1.54 14.71
CA ARG A 52 -23.58 0.42 14.74
C ARG A 52 -23.09 -0.88 14.10
N GLY A 53 -21.92 -0.85 13.45
CA GLY A 53 -21.21 -2.06 13.02
C GLY A 53 -20.60 -2.81 14.20
N PHE A 54 -19.71 -3.75 13.91
CA PHE A 54 -18.98 -4.53 14.91
C PHE A 54 -17.50 -4.12 14.99
N VAL A 55 -16.92 -4.19 16.18
CA VAL A 55 -15.50 -3.92 16.45
C VAL A 55 -14.75 -5.24 16.40
N ILE A 56 -13.69 -5.31 15.60
CA ILE A 56 -12.86 -6.51 15.44
C ILE A 56 -11.45 -6.29 16.03
N SER A 57 -10.86 -7.30 16.66
CA SER A 57 -9.45 -7.20 17.05
C SER A 57 -8.53 -7.33 15.84
N ASP A 58 -7.33 -6.76 15.90
CA ASP A 58 -6.23 -7.22 15.04
C ASP A 58 -5.80 -8.67 15.37
N TRP A 59 -4.95 -9.26 14.53
CA TRP A 59 -4.42 -10.63 14.62
C TRP A 59 -3.70 -10.88 15.95
N GLN A 60 -4.24 -11.75 16.81
CA GLN A 60 -3.73 -11.96 18.18
C GLN A 60 -3.59 -10.64 18.97
N GLY A 61 -4.41 -9.64 18.66
CA GLY A 61 -4.28 -8.32 19.27
C GLY A 61 -4.56 -8.32 20.77
N ILE A 62 -5.46 -9.19 21.24
CA ILE A 62 -5.73 -9.35 22.67
C ILE A 62 -4.56 -10.01 23.40
N ASP A 63 -3.82 -10.91 22.74
CA ASP A 63 -2.65 -11.59 23.28
C ASP A 63 -1.53 -10.57 23.57
N ARG A 64 -1.36 -9.60 22.67
CA ARG A 64 -0.34 -8.53 22.77
C ARG A 64 -0.66 -7.43 23.80
N MET A 65 -1.71 -7.60 24.61
CA MET A 65 -1.97 -6.73 25.75
C MET A 65 -1.06 -7.04 26.93
N THR A 66 -0.62 -8.28 27.09
CA THR A 66 0.30 -8.70 28.14
C THR A 66 1.75 -8.70 27.65
N THR A 67 2.70 -8.63 28.58
CA THR A 67 4.13 -8.78 28.31
C THR A 67 4.67 -9.93 29.18
N PRO A 68 5.12 -11.05 28.59
CA PRO A 68 5.09 -11.37 27.15
C PRO A 68 3.66 -11.55 26.60
N PRO A 69 3.46 -11.49 25.27
CA PRO A 69 2.16 -11.73 24.65
C PRO A 69 1.58 -13.09 25.07
N GLY A 70 0.29 -13.11 25.43
CA GLY A 70 -0.41 -14.33 25.84
C GLY A 70 -0.12 -14.83 27.27
N ALA A 71 0.76 -14.16 28.03
CA ALA A 71 1.14 -14.56 29.39
C ALA A 71 -0.06 -14.70 30.36
N ASN A 72 -1.10 -13.88 30.18
CA ASN A 72 -2.35 -14.01 30.91
C ASN A 72 -3.53 -13.93 29.94
N TYR A 73 -3.78 -15.02 29.23
CA TYR A 73 -4.79 -15.08 28.19
C TYR A 73 -6.22 -14.86 28.73
N THR A 74 -6.55 -15.40 29.91
CA THR A 74 -7.85 -15.17 30.56
C THR A 74 -8.09 -13.68 30.81
N HIS A 75 -7.09 -12.95 31.31
CA HIS A 75 -7.16 -11.50 31.43
C HIS A 75 -7.35 -10.82 30.07
N SER A 76 -6.66 -11.29 29.02
CA SER A 76 -6.80 -10.75 27.68
C SER A 76 -8.21 -10.91 27.11
N VAL A 77 -8.83 -12.08 27.28
CA VAL A 77 -10.21 -12.35 26.85
C VAL A 77 -11.18 -11.44 27.62
N LEU A 78 -11.08 -11.45 28.95
CA LEU A 78 -11.94 -10.65 29.82
C LEU A 78 -11.88 -9.17 29.47
N THR A 79 -10.66 -8.63 29.37
CA THR A 79 -10.42 -7.21 29.16
C THR A 79 -10.84 -6.77 27.74
N GLY A 80 -10.47 -7.54 26.71
CA GLY A 80 -10.82 -7.22 25.33
C GLY A 80 -12.33 -7.23 25.07
N VAL A 81 -13.03 -8.25 25.56
CA VAL A 81 -14.48 -8.36 25.40
C VAL A 81 -15.21 -7.26 26.18
N ASN A 82 -14.84 -7.02 27.45
CA ASN A 82 -15.45 -5.97 28.26
C ASN A 82 -15.08 -4.54 27.81
N ALA A 83 -13.96 -4.36 27.09
CA ALA A 83 -13.62 -3.08 26.49
C ALA A 83 -14.59 -2.68 25.37
N GLY A 84 -15.22 -3.65 24.71
CA GLY A 84 -16.18 -3.38 23.64
C GLY A 84 -15.88 -4.09 22.32
N ILE A 85 -14.85 -4.96 22.26
CA ILE A 85 -14.56 -5.73 21.04
C ILE A 85 -15.68 -6.76 20.83
N ASP A 86 -16.13 -6.91 19.59
CA ASP A 86 -17.26 -7.76 19.21
C ASP A 86 -16.80 -9.09 18.58
N MET A 87 -15.72 -9.04 17.81
CA MET A 87 -15.14 -10.20 17.12
C MET A 87 -13.64 -10.27 17.39
N ILE A 88 -13.14 -11.41 17.84
CA ILE A 88 -11.71 -11.61 18.13
C ILE A 88 -11.07 -12.44 17.02
N VAL A 89 -10.00 -11.94 16.43
CA VAL A 89 -9.21 -12.61 15.39
C VAL A 89 -8.20 -13.54 16.06
N ILE A 90 -8.55 -14.82 16.12
CA ILE A 90 -7.73 -15.90 16.68
C ILE A 90 -7.32 -16.82 15.54
N PRO A 91 -6.05 -16.77 15.12
CA PRO A 91 -5.61 -17.50 13.93
C PRO A 91 -5.40 -19.00 14.15
N TYR A 92 -5.14 -19.43 15.39
CA TYR A 92 -4.68 -20.79 15.67
C TYR A 92 -5.54 -21.50 16.73
N ASN A 93 -5.62 -20.95 17.94
CA ASN A 93 -6.19 -21.66 19.10
C ASN A 93 -7.58 -21.13 19.50
N TYR A 94 -8.57 -21.30 18.62
CA TYR A 94 -9.92 -20.79 18.85
C TYR A 94 -10.67 -21.52 19.97
N THR A 95 -10.37 -22.80 20.23
CA THR A 95 -11.01 -23.58 21.30
C THR A 95 -10.68 -23.00 22.67
N THR A 96 -9.41 -22.67 22.92
CA THR A 96 -8.98 -22.06 24.19
C THR A 96 -9.68 -20.73 24.45
N PHE A 97 -9.90 -19.92 23.41
CA PHE A 97 -10.69 -18.70 23.53
C PHE A 97 -12.15 -18.96 23.87
N ILE A 98 -12.79 -19.90 23.18
CA ILE A 98 -14.19 -20.25 23.41
C ILE A 98 -14.38 -20.75 24.84
N ASP A 99 -13.50 -21.64 25.31
CA ASP A 99 -13.55 -22.18 26.67
C ASP A 99 -13.37 -21.07 27.72
N ASN A 100 -12.37 -20.20 27.54
CA ASN A 100 -12.14 -19.07 28.44
C ASN A 100 -13.32 -18.10 28.47
N LEU A 101 -13.85 -17.71 27.31
CA LEU A 101 -14.97 -16.78 27.24
C LEU A 101 -16.23 -17.39 27.87
N THR A 102 -16.48 -18.68 27.61
CA THR A 102 -17.63 -19.40 28.18
C THR A 102 -17.53 -19.47 29.71
N ASP A 103 -16.34 -19.76 30.25
CA ASP A 103 -16.10 -19.76 31.70
C ASP A 103 -16.25 -18.34 32.32
N LEU A 104 -15.75 -17.30 31.65
CA LEU A 104 -15.90 -15.93 32.11
C LEU A 104 -17.36 -15.46 32.10
N VAL A 105 -18.17 -15.94 31.15
CA VAL A 105 -19.62 -15.68 31.11
C VAL A 105 -20.35 -16.46 32.20
N SER A 106 -20.05 -17.75 32.38
CA SER A 106 -20.71 -18.58 33.41
C SER A 106 -20.45 -18.07 34.83
N LYS A 107 -19.26 -17.51 35.06
CA LYS A 107 -18.87 -16.85 36.31
C LYS A 107 -19.28 -15.38 36.42
N ASN A 108 -20.04 -14.85 35.46
CA ASN A 108 -20.52 -13.46 35.42
C ASN A 108 -19.42 -12.38 35.34
N TYR A 109 -18.17 -12.72 35.00
CA TYR A 109 -17.12 -11.74 34.73
C TYR A 109 -17.33 -11.01 33.39
N VAL A 110 -17.99 -11.67 32.44
CA VAL A 110 -18.53 -11.04 31.22
C VAL A 110 -20.04 -11.15 31.26
N PRO A 111 -20.79 -10.03 31.37
CA PRO A 111 -22.25 -10.11 31.45
C PRO A 111 -22.84 -10.55 30.11
N MET A 112 -23.93 -11.33 30.13
CA MET A 112 -24.63 -11.75 28.91
C MET A 112 -25.04 -10.58 28.01
N SER A 113 -25.36 -9.42 28.59
CA SER A 113 -25.66 -8.20 27.82
C SER A 113 -24.49 -7.73 26.94
N ARG A 114 -23.24 -8.00 27.33
CA ARG A 114 -22.04 -7.73 26.52
C ARG A 114 -21.97 -8.68 25.32
N ILE A 115 -22.24 -9.97 25.55
CA ILE A 115 -22.33 -10.98 24.48
C ILE A 115 -23.46 -10.62 23.51
N ASP A 116 -24.64 -10.27 24.01
CA ASP A 116 -25.78 -9.86 23.19
C ASP A 116 -25.48 -8.61 22.35
N ASP A 117 -24.77 -7.62 22.88
CA ASP A 117 -24.31 -6.46 22.08
C ASP A 117 -23.36 -6.90 20.95
N ALA A 118 -22.38 -7.75 21.25
CA ALA A 118 -21.42 -8.24 20.26
C ALA A 118 -22.13 -9.01 19.13
N VAL A 119 -22.92 -10.02 19.50
CA VAL A 119 -23.64 -10.88 18.56
C VAL A 119 -24.64 -10.07 17.75
N ARG A 120 -25.40 -9.16 18.37
CA ARG A 120 -26.35 -8.28 17.65
C ARG A 120 -25.66 -7.43 16.58
N ARG A 121 -24.45 -6.94 16.83
CA ARG A 121 -23.66 -6.14 15.86
C ARG A 121 -23.15 -7.01 14.71
N ILE A 122 -22.62 -8.19 15.02
CA ILE A 122 -22.16 -9.15 14.01
C ILE A 122 -23.31 -9.59 13.11
N LEU A 123 -24.42 -10.04 13.71
CA LEU A 123 -25.60 -10.47 12.98
C LEU A 123 -26.21 -9.33 12.16
N ARG A 124 -26.31 -8.11 12.72
CA ARG A 124 -26.76 -6.94 11.95
C ARG A 124 -25.97 -6.78 10.67
N VAL A 125 -24.64 -6.83 10.74
CA VAL A 125 -23.81 -6.67 9.53
C VAL A 125 -24.03 -7.83 8.56
N LYS A 126 -24.07 -9.08 9.04
CA LYS A 126 -24.35 -10.25 8.19
C LYS A 126 -25.68 -10.15 7.45
N PHE A 127 -26.75 -9.71 8.12
CA PHE A 127 -28.04 -9.45 7.49
C PHE A 127 -28.00 -8.27 6.51
N VAL A 128 -27.39 -7.15 6.90
CA VAL A 128 -27.34 -5.94 6.06
C VAL A 128 -26.58 -6.17 4.74
N VAL A 129 -25.55 -7.02 4.75
CA VAL A 129 -24.79 -7.36 3.53
C VAL A 129 -25.40 -8.51 2.73
N GLY A 130 -26.52 -9.07 3.18
CA GLY A 130 -27.23 -10.16 2.48
C GLY A 130 -26.52 -11.52 2.56
N LEU A 131 -25.70 -11.76 3.60
CA LEU A 131 -24.91 -12.99 3.73
C LEU A 131 -25.79 -14.23 3.99
N PHE A 132 -26.98 -14.05 4.57
CA PHE A 132 -27.92 -15.16 4.79
C PHE A 132 -28.63 -15.57 3.50
N GLU A 133 -28.87 -14.62 2.61
CA GLU A 133 -29.48 -14.84 1.30
C GLU A 133 -28.47 -15.38 0.29
N ASN A 134 -27.23 -14.89 0.33
CA ASN A 134 -26.14 -15.27 -0.58
C ASN A 134 -24.90 -15.72 0.20
N PRO A 135 -24.91 -16.91 0.84
CA PRO A 135 -23.81 -17.38 1.67
C PRO A 135 -22.63 -17.95 0.86
N MET A 136 -22.87 -18.30 -0.41
CA MET A 136 -21.88 -18.93 -1.29
C MET A 136 -21.29 -17.92 -2.27
N ALA A 137 -20.08 -18.20 -2.75
CA ALA A 137 -19.46 -17.40 -3.79
C ALA A 137 -20.26 -17.51 -5.11
N ASP A 138 -20.50 -16.38 -5.74
CA ASP A 138 -21.03 -16.33 -7.10
C ASP A 138 -19.87 -16.42 -8.10
N LEU A 139 -19.79 -17.57 -8.77
CA LEU A 139 -18.71 -17.89 -9.72
C LEU A 139 -18.77 -17.04 -10.99
N SER A 140 -19.89 -16.34 -11.26
CA SER A 140 -19.99 -15.41 -12.39
C SER A 140 -19.02 -14.23 -12.26
N TYR A 141 -18.51 -13.95 -11.05
CA TYR A 141 -17.52 -12.91 -10.82
C TYR A 141 -16.06 -13.37 -10.92
N ALA A 142 -15.79 -14.63 -11.26
CA ALA A 142 -14.42 -15.13 -11.37
C ALA A 142 -13.57 -14.33 -12.38
N ASP A 143 -14.19 -13.89 -13.48
CA ASP A 143 -13.58 -13.07 -14.53
C ASP A 143 -13.26 -11.62 -14.10
N GLN A 144 -13.74 -11.18 -12.93
CA GLN A 144 -13.47 -9.84 -12.41
C GLN A 144 -12.05 -9.72 -11.84
N LEU A 145 -11.41 -10.85 -11.52
CA LEU A 145 -10.04 -10.87 -11.03
C LEU A 145 -9.09 -10.46 -12.16
N GLY A 146 -8.31 -9.39 -11.92
CA GLY A 146 -7.33 -8.91 -12.90
C GLY A 146 -7.93 -8.34 -14.19
N LYS A 147 -9.24 -8.01 -14.21
CA LYS A 147 -9.94 -7.46 -15.37
C LYS A 147 -9.28 -6.20 -15.93
N LYS A 148 -9.31 -6.03 -17.25
CA LYS A 148 -8.64 -4.91 -17.95
C LYS A 148 -9.11 -3.55 -17.43
N GLU A 149 -10.41 -3.36 -17.20
CA GLU A 149 -10.96 -2.09 -16.71
C GLU A 149 -10.43 -1.74 -15.31
N HIS A 150 -10.20 -2.74 -14.46
CA HIS A 150 -9.58 -2.55 -13.16
C HIS A 150 -8.11 -2.12 -13.32
N ARG A 151 -7.37 -2.75 -14.24
CA ARG A 151 -5.97 -2.41 -14.57
C ARG A 151 -5.79 -1.04 -15.21
N GLU A 152 -6.80 -0.53 -15.91
CA GLU A 152 -6.81 0.85 -16.41
C GLU A 152 -7.11 1.86 -15.29
N LEU A 153 -8.00 1.52 -14.35
CA LEU A 153 -8.30 2.37 -13.20
C LEU A 153 -7.12 2.54 -12.24
N ALA A 154 -6.55 1.44 -11.77
CA ALA A 154 -5.30 1.05 -12.34
C ALA A 154 -4.24 2.14 -12.62
N ARG A 155 -3.67 2.00 -13.79
CA ARG A 155 -2.79 2.97 -14.41
C ARG A 155 -3.19 4.45 -14.20
N GLU A 156 -4.49 4.81 -14.19
CA GLU A 156 -4.94 6.18 -13.86
C GLU A 156 -4.51 6.63 -12.46
N ALA A 157 -4.67 5.81 -11.44
CA ALA A 157 -4.36 6.20 -10.07
C ALA A 157 -2.85 6.19 -9.78
N VAL A 158 -2.07 5.28 -10.37
CA VAL A 158 -0.60 5.37 -10.33
C VAL A 158 -0.13 6.68 -10.96
N ARG A 159 -0.66 7.06 -12.12
CA ARG A 159 -0.33 8.35 -12.74
C ARG A 159 -0.62 9.54 -11.82
N LYS A 160 -1.73 9.50 -11.08
CA LYS A 160 -2.15 10.58 -10.20
C LYS A 160 -1.43 10.60 -8.85
N SER A 161 -0.79 9.51 -8.44
CA SER A 161 -0.02 9.44 -7.20
C SER A 161 1.41 9.97 -7.36
N LEU A 162 1.92 10.09 -8.59
CA LEU A 162 3.27 10.58 -8.84
C LEU A 162 3.43 12.05 -8.41
N VAL A 163 4.50 12.31 -7.67
CA VAL A 163 4.89 13.65 -7.26
C VAL A 163 6.19 14.03 -7.98
N LEU A 164 6.12 15.05 -8.83
CA LEU A 164 7.28 15.64 -9.49
C LEU A 164 8.00 16.57 -8.52
N LEU A 165 9.20 16.20 -8.07
CA LEU A 165 9.99 16.95 -7.10
C LEU A 165 11.05 17.84 -7.75
N LYS A 166 11.56 17.44 -8.92
CA LYS A 166 12.54 18.21 -9.69
C LYS A 166 12.32 17.99 -11.19
N ASN A 167 12.47 19.04 -12.00
CA ASN A 167 12.38 18.96 -13.46
C ASN A 167 13.31 19.96 -14.16
N GLY A 168 14.62 19.72 -14.07
CA GLY A 168 15.68 20.57 -14.58
C GLY A 168 16.68 20.98 -13.49
N LYS A 169 17.92 21.24 -13.89
CA LYS A 169 18.89 21.97 -13.05
C LYS A 169 18.59 23.47 -13.12
N SER A 170 19.04 24.25 -12.13
CA SER A 170 18.77 25.69 -12.07
C SER A 170 19.09 26.38 -13.41
N ASN A 171 18.12 27.10 -13.97
CA ASN A 171 18.18 27.75 -15.30
C ASN A 171 18.23 26.82 -16.54
N GLY A 172 18.01 25.52 -16.36
CA GLY A 172 17.92 24.55 -17.45
C GLY A 172 16.51 24.42 -18.03
N LYS A 173 16.42 23.94 -19.28
CA LYS A 173 15.13 23.51 -19.85
C LYS A 173 14.59 22.30 -19.06
N PRO A 174 13.26 22.19 -18.89
CA PRO A 174 12.67 21.02 -18.26
C PRO A 174 13.05 19.75 -19.04
N LEU A 175 13.41 18.69 -18.32
CA LEU A 175 13.73 17.38 -18.92
C LEU A 175 12.46 16.59 -19.23
N LEU A 176 11.45 16.73 -18.38
CA LEU A 176 10.15 16.10 -18.52
C LEU A 176 9.15 17.05 -19.19
N PRO A 177 8.33 16.56 -20.14
CA PRO A 177 8.26 15.17 -20.58
C PRO A 177 9.39 14.76 -21.54
N LEU A 178 9.79 13.48 -21.46
CA LEU A 178 10.79 12.90 -22.37
C LEU A 178 10.23 12.71 -23.78
N ALA A 179 11.08 12.86 -24.79
CA ALA A 179 10.72 12.57 -26.17
C ALA A 179 10.60 11.04 -26.36
N LYS A 180 9.46 10.57 -26.87
CA LYS A 180 9.25 9.12 -27.14
C LYS A 180 10.16 8.57 -28.25
N LYS A 181 10.58 9.44 -29.17
CA LYS A 181 11.51 9.11 -30.25
C LYS A 181 12.89 9.60 -29.89
N ALA A 182 13.82 8.67 -29.73
CA ALA A 182 15.24 8.92 -29.49
C ALA A 182 16.06 7.85 -30.22
N ALA A 183 17.36 8.08 -30.41
CA ALA A 183 18.20 7.06 -31.05
C ALA A 183 18.39 5.85 -30.12
N LYS A 184 18.78 6.12 -28.87
CA LYS A 184 19.05 5.11 -27.85
C LYS A 184 18.84 5.69 -26.46
N ILE A 185 18.20 4.93 -25.57
CA ILE A 185 17.93 5.31 -24.18
C ILE A 185 18.37 4.21 -23.22
N LEU A 186 18.71 4.60 -21.99
CA LEU A 186 19.04 3.66 -20.92
C LEU A 186 17.93 3.65 -19.87
N VAL A 187 17.49 2.46 -19.50
CA VAL A 187 16.72 2.19 -18.29
C VAL A 187 17.62 1.44 -17.32
N ALA A 188 17.72 1.93 -16.08
CA ALA A 188 18.61 1.37 -15.07
C ALA A 188 17.99 1.34 -13.68
N GLY A 189 18.66 0.64 -12.75
CA GLY A 189 18.29 0.57 -11.35
C GLY A 189 17.50 -0.68 -10.98
N SER A 190 17.61 -1.06 -9.71
CA SER A 190 17.07 -2.31 -9.15
C SER A 190 15.56 -2.44 -9.21
N HIS A 191 14.84 -1.35 -9.42
CA HIS A 191 13.37 -1.31 -9.45
C HIS A 191 12.81 -1.16 -10.87
N ALA A 192 13.66 -1.03 -11.88
CA ALA A 192 13.21 -0.82 -13.25
C ALA A 192 12.47 -2.03 -13.81
N ASP A 193 12.98 -3.24 -13.53
CA ASP A 193 12.41 -4.50 -14.02
C ASP A 193 12.05 -5.46 -12.87
N ASN A 194 11.39 -4.94 -11.83
CA ASN A 194 11.02 -5.72 -10.65
C ASN A 194 9.59 -5.39 -10.18
N LEU A 195 8.65 -6.27 -10.55
CA LEU A 195 7.23 -6.15 -10.26
C LEU A 195 6.94 -6.23 -8.75
N GLY A 196 7.62 -7.11 -8.03
CA GLY A 196 7.49 -7.22 -6.59
C GLY A 196 7.90 -5.92 -5.87
N TYR A 197 9.01 -5.31 -6.27
CA TYR A 197 9.49 -4.06 -5.67
C TYR A 197 8.58 -2.86 -5.95
N GLN A 198 8.00 -2.74 -7.14
CA GLN A 198 7.03 -1.66 -7.42
C GLN A 198 5.71 -1.81 -6.64
N CYS A 199 5.36 -3.02 -6.19
CA CYS A 199 4.15 -3.26 -5.42
C CYS A 199 4.35 -3.10 -3.90
N GLY A 200 5.50 -3.53 -3.37
CA GLY A 200 5.81 -3.45 -1.94
C GLY A 200 5.15 -4.56 -1.10
N GLY A 201 5.05 -4.32 0.20
CA GLY A 201 4.43 -5.27 1.14
C GLY A 201 2.95 -5.54 0.86
N TRP A 202 2.38 -6.58 1.49
CA TRP A 202 0.99 -7.01 1.28
C TRP A 202 0.62 -7.39 -0.16
N THR A 203 1.62 -7.79 -0.95
CA THR A 203 1.45 -8.24 -2.33
C THR A 203 1.91 -9.69 -2.45
N ILE A 204 0.96 -10.59 -2.75
CA ILE A 204 1.13 -12.06 -2.77
C ILE A 204 1.51 -12.64 -1.39
N THR A 205 2.61 -12.18 -0.81
CA THR A 205 3.07 -12.53 0.54
C THR A 205 2.91 -11.36 1.51
N TRP A 206 3.04 -11.63 2.82
CA TRP A 206 2.90 -10.63 3.87
C TRP A 206 3.92 -9.49 3.74
N GLN A 207 5.20 -9.83 3.62
CA GLN A 207 6.29 -8.85 3.48
C GLN A 207 6.46 -8.36 2.03
N GLY A 208 5.73 -8.93 1.08
CA GLY A 208 6.04 -8.79 -0.34
C GLY A 208 7.28 -9.60 -0.71
N GLU A 209 7.66 -9.51 -1.98
CA GLU A 209 8.74 -10.31 -2.55
C GLU A 209 9.39 -9.60 -3.73
N SER A 210 10.50 -10.12 -4.22
CA SER A 210 11.17 -9.63 -5.42
C SER A 210 10.79 -10.46 -6.66
N GLY A 211 10.96 -9.87 -7.84
CA GLY A 211 10.83 -10.57 -9.12
C GLY A 211 9.45 -10.42 -9.77
N ASN A 212 9.27 -11.13 -10.88
CA ASN A 212 8.20 -10.88 -11.85
C ASN A 212 7.23 -12.07 -12.05
N ASN A 213 7.48 -13.20 -11.39
CA ASN A 213 6.83 -14.47 -11.75
C ASN A 213 5.56 -14.79 -10.93
N ASN A 214 5.34 -14.09 -9.81
CA ASN A 214 4.32 -14.49 -8.83
C ASN A 214 3.00 -13.72 -8.98
N THR A 215 2.97 -12.70 -9.83
CA THR A 215 1.75 -11.96 -10.18
C THR A 215 1.85 -11.37 -11.58
N VAL A 216 0.70 -10.97 -12.13
CA VAL A 216 0.61 -10.41 -13.49
C VAL A 216 0.60 -8.89 -13.42
N GLY A 217 1.55 -8.26 -14.09
CA GLY A 217 1.65 -6.80 -14.18
C GLY A 217 2.58 -6.35 -15.30
N THR A 218 2.94 -5.07 -15.29
CA THR A 218 3.87 -4.47 -16.23
C THR A 218 4.94 -3.76 -15.43
N THR A 219 6.20 -4.10 -15.66
CA THR A 219 7.33 -3.41 -15.02
C THR A 219 7.51 -2.02 -15.61
N ILE A 220 8.27 -1.15 -14.94
CA ILE A 220 8.57 0.18 -15.49
C ILE A 220 9.37 0.06 -16.78
N LEU A 221 10.32 -0.90 -16.86
CA LEU A 221 11.06 -1.22 -18.08
C LEU A 221 10.13 -1.60 -19.22
N ASP A 222 9.22 -2.56 -19.00
CA ASP A 222 8.29 -3.00 -20.04
C ASP A 222 7.35 -1.87 -20.46
N ALA A 223 6.88 -1.06 -19.51
CA ALA A 223 6.02 0.08 -19.82
C ALA A 223 6.74 1.11 -20.73
N ILE A 224 8.04 1.37 -20.47
CA ILE A 224 8.90 2.22 -21.30
C ILE A 224 9.02 1.62 -22.71
N ARG A 225 9.35 0.33 -22.81
CA ARG A 225 9.49 -0.37 -24.10
C ARG A 225 8.21 -0.29 -24.95
N PHE A 226 7.04 -0.45 -24.32
CA PHE A 226 5.77 -0.37 -25.06
C PHE A 226 5.39 1.03 -25.50
N THR A 227 5.99 2.08 -24.93
CA THR A 227 5.58 3.44 -25.24
C THR A 227 6.48 4.16 -26.22
N VAL A 228 7.79 3.92 -26.16
CA VAL A 228 8.73 4.62 -27.03
C VAL A 228 8.42 4.33 -28.50
N ASP A 229 8.87 5.22 -29.38
CA ASP A 229 8.79 4.99 -30.83
C ASP A 229 9.52 3.67 -31.16
N PRO A 230 8.98 2.80 -32.04
CA PRO A 230 9.61 1.54 -32.41
C PRO A 230 11.06 1.68 -32.93
N SER A 231 11.45 2.88 -33.40
CA SER A 231 12.83 3.17 -33.81
C SER A 231 13.78 3.47 -32.65
N THR A 232 13.30 3.54 -31.41
CA THR A 232 14.10 3.88 -30.22
C THR A 232 14.70 2.63 -29.63
N ASP A 233 16.03 2.55 -29.58
CA ASP A 233 16.72 1.44 -28.91
C ASP A 233 16.67 1.61 -27.38
N VAL A 234 16.10 0.63 -26.68
CA VAL A 234 15.94 0.62 -25.22
C VAL A 234 16.91 -0.37 -24.60
N VAL A 235 18.00 0.15 -24.03
CA VAL A 235 18.98 -0.65 -23.31
C VAL A 235 18.61 -0.72 -21.83
N TYR A 236 18.63 -1.93 -21.27
CA TYR A 236 18.45 -2.15 -19.84
C TYR A 236 19.76 -2.62 -19.20
N SER A 237 20.13 -2.00 -18.09
CA SER A 237 21.20 -2.48 -17.21
C SER A 237 20.85 -2.12 -15.78
N GLU A 238 20.75 -3.10 -14.88
CA GLU A 238 20.35 -2.83 -13.49
C GLU A 238 21.36 -1.92 -12.76
N ARG A 239 22.66 -2.15 -12.98
CA ARG A 239 23.77 -1.52 -12.25
C ARG A 239 24.92 -1.13 -13.21
N PRO A 240 24.67 -0.22 -14.16
CA PRO A 240 25.71 0.22 -15.08
C PRO A 240 26.80 1.00 -14.33
N ASP A 241 28.05 0.77 -14.72
CA ASP A 241 29.15 1.63 -14.32
C ASP A 241 29.24 2.89 -15.23
N THR A 242 30.11 3.82 -14.86
CA THR A 242 30.26 5.08 -15.63
C THR A 242 30.85 4.87 -17.03
N GLY A 243 31.67 3.85 -17.26
CA GLY A 243 32.27 3.55 -18.56
C GLY A 243 31.20 3.11 -19.55
N PHE A 244 30.38 2.14 -19.14
CA PHE A 244 29.23 1.67 -19.91
C PHE A 244 28.31 2.82 -20.34
N VAL A 245 28.01 3.75 -19.43
CA VAL A 245 27.09 4.88 -19.73
C VAL A 245 27.72 5.86 -20.74
N ARG A 246 29.04 6.11 -20.68
CA ARG A 246 29.74 7.02 -21.60
C ARG A 246 29.85 6.46 -23.01
N GLU A 247 30.25 5.20 -23.11
CA GLU A 247 30.55 4.55 -24.40
C GLU A 247 29.31 4.34 -25.28
N ASN A 248 28.12 4.30 -24.68
CA ASN A 248 26.87 4.00 -25.40
C ASN A 248 26.08 5.23 -25.87
N GLU A 249 26.54 6.45 -25.55
CA GLU A 249 25.97 7.72 -26.05
C GLU A 249 24.44 7.85 -25.93
N PHE A 250 23.88 7.53 -24.75
CA PHE A 250 22.44 7.59 -24.53
C PHE A 250 21.85 9.01 -24.67
N SER A 251 20.69 9.14 -25.32
CA SER A 251 19.99 10.42 -25.49
C SER A 251 19.47 11.00 -24.15
N TYR A 252 19.02 10.10 -23.27
CA TYR A 252 18.66 10.34 -21.88
C TYR A 252 18.60 9.01 -21.13
N THR A 253 18.55 9.07 -19.80
CA THR A 253 18.50 7.88 -18.95
C THR A 253 17.35 7.96 -17.94
N ILE A 254 16.81 6.80 -17.58
CA ILE A 254 15.79 6.63 -16.57
C ILE A 254 16.33 5.66 -15.52
N VAL A 255 16.47 6.12 -14.27
CA VAL A 255 16.98 5.33 -13.15
C VAL A 255 15.84 5.08 -12.17
N VAL A 256 15.50 3.82 -11.93
CA VAL A 256 14.41 3.41 -11.05
C VAL A 256 14.97 2.67 -9.84
N VAL A 257 14.84 3.26 -8.66
CA VAL A 257 15.43 2.79 -7.40
C VAL A 257 14.46 3.03 -6.26
N GLY A 258 14.66 2.41 -5.10
CA GLY A 258 13.63 2.46 -4.06
C GLY A 258 13.90 1.59 -2.84
N GLU A 259 12.93 1.56 -1.94
CA GLU A 259 12.90 0.61 -0.83
C GLU A 259 12.46 -0.77 -1.32
N THR A 260 13.07 -1.84 -0.80
CA THR A 260 12.52 -3.19 -0.96
C THR A 260 11.19 -3.33 -0.22
N PRO A 261 10.33 -4.31 -0.58
CA PRO A 261 9.09 -4.59 0.13
C PRO A 261 9.28 -4.80 1.64
N TYR A 262 8.34 -4.26 2.42
CA TYR A 262 8.25 -4.45 3.86
C TYR A 262 6.81 -4.24 4.33
N THR A 263 6.50 -4.80 5.49
CA THR A 263 5.21 -4.66 6.17
C THR A 263 5.39 -4.60 7.68
N GLU A 264 4.61 -3.73 8.33
CA GLU A 264 4.55 -3.59 9.80
C GLU A 264 5.95 -3.36 10.40
N THR A 265 6.32 -4.10 11.45
CA THR A 265 7.57 -3.92 12.20
C THR A 265 8.82 -4.11 11.33
N ALA A 266 8.76 -4.93 10.29
CA ALA A 266 9.90 -5.10 9.37
C ALA A 266 10.21 -3.82 8.59
N GLY A 267 9.23 -2.92 8.46
CA GLY A 267 9.39 -1.60 7.87
C GLY A 267 9.92 -0.54 8.82
N ASP A 268 9.97 -0.78 10.14
CA ASP A 268 10.43 0.24 11.09
C ASP A 268 11.91 0.55 10.85
N ASN A 269 12.22 1.78 10.46
CA ASN A 269 13.55 2.19 10.05
C ASN A 269 13.83 3.63 10.51
N LEU A 270 14.88 3.81 11.30
CA LEU A 270 15.27 5.12 11.87
C LEU A 270 16.16 5.95 10.92
N ASN A 271 16.82 5.32 9.95
CA ASN A 271 17.75 5.99 9.06
C ASN A 271 17.03 6.62 7.86
N LEU A 272 15.99 5.95 7.34
CA LEU A 272 15.17 6.39 6.20
C LEU A 272 16.01 6.83 4.98
N THR A 273 17.10 6.13 4.70
CA THR A 273 17.97 6.36 3.54
C THR A 273 17.60 5.45 2.38
N LEU A 274 17.89 5.89 1.15
CA LEU A 274 17.75 5.03 -0.03
C LEU A 274 18.74 3.86 0.05
N PRO A 275 18.28 2.59 -0.06
CA PRO A 275 19.17 1.44 0.04
C PRO A 275 20.03 1.27 -1.22
N ASP A 276 21.22 0.70 -1.05
CA ASP A 276 22.07 0.26 -2.17
C ASP A 276 21.50 -1.00 -2.83
N PRO A 277 21.66 -1.17 -4.15
CA PRO A 277 22.52 -0.40 -5.09
C PRO A 277 21.90 0.89 -5.66
N GLY A 278 20.89 1.50 -5.02
CA GLY A 278 20.22 2.69 -5.56
C GLY A 278 21.12 3.91 -5.72
N VAL A 279 21.88 4.25 -4.68
CA VAL A 279 22.67 5.49 -4.66
C VAL A 279 23.81 5.44 -5.67
N ASN A 280 24.53 4.32 -5.73
CA ASN A 280 25.64 4.16 -6.66
C ASN A 280 25.16 4.17 -8.12
N THR A 281 24.02 3.54 -8.42
CA THR A 281 23.44 3.61 -9.78
C THR A 281 23.05 5.05 -10.16
N ILE A 282 22.45 5.83 -9.24
CA ILE A 282 22.17 7.24 -9.50
C ILE A 282 23.46 8.00 -9.82
N ARG A 283 24.52 7.85 -9.02
CA ARG A 283 25.79 8.55 -9.24
C ARG A 283 26.41 8.20 -10.59
N ASN A 284 26.49 6.91 -10.92
CA ASN A 284 27.13 6.44 -12.14
C ASN A 284 26.41 6.94 -13.40
N VAL A 285 25.07 6.93 -13.37
CA VAL A 285 24.25 7.28 -14.52
C VAL A 285 24.06 8.80 -14.65
N CYS A 286 23.58 9.46 -13.59
CA CYS A 286 23.24 10.88 -13.60
C CYS A 286 24.47 11.81 -13.63
N GLY A 287 25.63 11.31 -13.23
CA GLY A 287 26.90 12.03 -13.40
C GLY A 287 27.37 12.12 -14.85
N THR A 288 26.80 11.30 -15.74
CA THR A 288 27.30 11.11 -17.10
C THR A 288 26.33 11.61 -18.17
N VAL A 289 25.05 11.25 -18.07
CA VAL A 289 24.00 11.59 -19.05
C VAL A 289 22.80 12.16 -18.31
N ARG A 290 22.04 13.05 -18.97
CA ARG A 290 20.80 13.61 -18.43
C ARG A 290 19.88 12.49 -17.92
N CYS A 291 19.53 12.55 -16.63
CA CYS A 291 18.81 11.46 -15.98
C CYS A 291 17.49 11.90 -15.35
N VAL A 292 16.49 11.03 -15.47
CA VAL A 292 15.28 11.05 -14.65
C VAL A 292 15.42 9.97 -13.60
N VAL A 293 15.32 10.33 -12.32
CA VAL A 293 15.25 9.36 -11.23
C VAL A 293 13.81 9.17 -10.81
N VAL A 294 13.37 7.92 -10.78
CA VAL A 294 12.09 7.48 -10.22
C VAL A 294 12.37 6.75 -8.91
N ILE A 295 11.90 7.32 -7.81
CA ILE A 295 12.02 6.69 -6.48
C ILE A 295 10.72 5.98 -6.14
N VAL A 296 10.81 4.67 -5.93
CA VAL A 296 9.71 3.82 -5.43
C VAL A 296 9.87 3.65 -3.93
N SER A 297 8.97 4.22 -3.14
CA SER A 297 9.05 4.09 -1.67
C SER A 297 7.69 4.10 -1.01
N GLY A 298 7.60 3.54 0.21
CA GLY A 298 6.38 3.59 1.02
C GLY A 298 6.23 4.91 1.80
N ARG A 299 7.29 5.73 1.82
CA ARG A 299 7.45 6.94 2.65
C ARG A 299 8.55 7.86 2.11
N PRO A 300 8.65 9.10 2.61
CA PRO A 300 9.79 9.99 2.29
C PRO A 300 11.13 9.39 2.77
N LEU A 301 12.17 9.59 1.97
CA LEU A 301 13.54 9.16 2.27
C LEU A 301 14.50 10.35 2.23
N ALA A 302 15.61 10.24 2.98
CA ALA A 302 16.71 11.18 2.93
C ALA A 302 17.46 11.04 1.59
N ILE A 303 17.26 12.03 0.71
CA ILE A 303 17.80 12.03 -0.66
C ILE A 303 18.50 13.34 -1.06
N GLU A 304 18.58 14.31 -0.14
CA GLU A 304 19.11 15.66 -0.39
C GLU A 304 20.48 15.64 -1.07
N SER A 305 21.38 14.77 -0.59
CA SER A 305 22.75 14.63 -1.12
C SER A 305 22.83 14.17 -2.57
N TYR A 306 21.75 13.61 -3.12
CA TYR A 306 21.69 13.09 -4.49
C TYR A 306 20.88 13.99 -5.43
N ILE A 307 20.01 14.86 -4.88
CA ILE A 307 19.19 15.78 -5.70
C ILE A 307 20.03 16.61 -6.69
N PRO A 308 21.23 17.12 -6.36
CA PRO A 308 22.03 17.89 -7.31
C PRO A 308 22.46 17.11 -8.57
N SER A 309 22.72 15.80 -8.47
CA SER A 309 23.12 14.99 -9.63
C SER A 309 21.97 14.72 -10.58
N MET A 310 20.75 14.63 -10.06
CA MET A 310 19.54 14.33 -10.84
C MET A 310 19.11 15.51 -11.70
N ASP A 311 18.72 15.30 -12.95
CA ASP A 311 18.12 16.36 -13.77
C ASP A 311 16.61 16.45 -13.50
N ALA A 312 15.93 15.32 -13.39
CA ALA A 312 14.55 15.26 -12.90
C ALA A 312 14.37 14.16 -11.85
N LEU A 313 13.42 14.39 -10.93
CA LEU A 313 13.11 13.48 -9.83
C LEU A 313 11.60 13.35 -9.68
N VAL A 314 11.13 12.11 -9.69
CA VAL A 314 9.74 11.76 -9.41
C VAL A 314 9.70 10.76 -8.27
N SER A 315 8.84 11.04 -7.28
CA SER A 315 8.50 10.07 -6.24
C SER A 315 7.22 9.34 -6.64
N GLY A 316 7.31 8.02 -6.73
CA GLY A 316 6.19 7.11 -6.85
C GLY A 316 6.00 6.36 -5.54
N LEU A 317 4.78 6.39 -5.00
CA LEU A 317 4.46 5.56 -3.84
C LEU A 317 4.34 4.10 -4.29
N ALA A 318 5.09 3.20 -3.63
CA ALA A 318 4.77 1.78 -3.66
C ALA A 318 3.32 1.64 -3.17
N SER A 319 2.41 1.31 -4.07
CA SER A 319 0.98 1.29 -3.78
C SER A 319 0.49 -0.15 -3.70
N PRO A 320 0.49 -0.77 -2.51
CA PRO A 320 -0.49 -1.80 -2.25
C PRO A 320 -1.86 -1.11 -2.29
N ASP A 321 -2.76 -1.59 -3.15
CA ASP A 321 -4.17 -1.19 -3.09
C ASP A 321 -4.65 -1.38 -1.64
N ARG A 322 -5.60 -0.56 -1.17
CA ARG A 322 -6.12 -0.58 0.22
C ARG A 322 -6.86 -1.88 0.59
N ARG A 323 -6.73 -2.94 -0.21
CA ARG A 323 -7.20 -4.29 0.06
C ARG A 323 -6.01 -5.25 -0.06
N PRO A 324 -5.78 -6.14 0.92
CA PRO A 324 -4.66 -7.07 0.88
C PRO A 324 -4.67 -7.89 -0.42
N GLY A 325 -3.52 -7.98 -1.09
CA GLY A 325 -3.29 -8.88 -2.23
C GLY A 325 -3.48 -8.32 -3.65
N ARG A 326 -3.49 -6.99 -3.87
CA ARG A 326 -3.57 -6.42 -5.24
C ARG A 326 -2.49 -5.37 -5.52
N CYS A 327 -1.58 -5.69 -6.44
CA CYS A 327 -0.87 -4.68 -7.22
C CYS A 327 -1.88 -4.00 -8.16
N GLY A 328 -2.04 -2.69 -8.04
CA GLY A 328 -2.74 -1.91 -9.06
C GLY A 328 -3.98 -1.18 -8.56
N CYS A 329 -3.70 0.01 -8.04
CA CYS A 329 -4.35 1.30 -8.25
C CYS A 329 -5.88 1.53 -8.20
N ALA A 330 -6.22 2.63 -7.52
CA ALA A 330 -7.58 2.95 -7.10
C ALA A 330 -8.08 4.36 -7.48
N LEU A 331 -9.26 4.34 -8.11
CA LEU A 331 -10.40 5.26 -8.04
C LEU A 331 -10.35 6.73 -8.56
N ARG A 332 -11.36 7.00 -9.39
CA ARG A 332 -11.85 8.29 -9.89
C ARG A 332 -12.40 9.20 -8.77
N ARG A 333 -11.93 10.45 -8.75
CA ARG A 333 -12.63 11.74 -9.05
C ARG A 333 -11.97 12.83 -8.22
N LEU A 334 -11.09 13.62 -8.84
CA LEU A 334 -10.77 14.98 -8.43
C LEU A 334 -10.17 15.72 -9.62
N ARG A 335 -10.80 16.85 -9.97
CA ARG A 335 -10.33 17.80 -10.98
C ARG A 335 -9.16 18.55 -10.39
N ILE A 336 -7.94 18.26 -10.80
CA ILE A 336 -6.80 19.16 -10.64
C ILE A 336 -5.99 19.14 -11.95
N HIS A 337 -5.53 20.32 -12.34
CA HIS A 337 -5.09 20.71 -13.68
C HIS A 337 -4.18 19.71 -14.40
N ARG A 338 -4.67 19.29 -15.57
CA ARG A 338 -4.02 18.50 -16.62
C ARG A 338 -2.99 19.38 -17.33
N GLU A 339 -1.75 18.90 -17.47
CA GLU A 339 -0.96 18.95 -18.72
C GLU A 339 0.51 18.56 -18.49
N ALA A 340 1.12 18.91 -17.35
CA ALA A 340 2.54 18.65 -17.11
C ALA A 340 2.90 17.17 -16.82
N VAL A 341 2.01 16.42 -16.15
CA VAL A 341 2.23 14.99 -15.79
C VAL A 341 1.75 14.04 -16.90
N GLN A 342 1.08 14.56 -17.92
CA GLN A 342 0.36 13.77 -18.92
C GLN A 342 1.30 13.01 -19.87
N ASN A 343 2.51 13.53 -20.09
CA ASN A 343 3.43 13.02 -21.12
C ASN A 343 4.63 12.23 -20.57
N MET A 344 4.97 12.35 -19.28
CA MET A 344 5.93 11.43 -18.65
C MET A 344 5.28 10.05 -18.38
N VAL A 345 3.99 10.04 -18.08
CA VAL A 345 3.25 8.81 -17.73
C VAL A 345 2.60 8.15 -18.95
N GLN A 346 2.64 8.80 -20.12
CA GLN A 346 2.42 8.07 -21.35
C GLN A 346 3.56 7.05 -21.54
N VAL A 347 4.82 7.38 -21.20
CA VAL A 347 6.00 6.48 -21.29
C VAL A 347 5.91 5.26 -20.36
N CYS A 348 5.19 5.36 -19.24
CA CYS A 348 4.87 4.20 -18.39
C CYS A 348 3.45 3.66 -18.62
N GLY A 349 2.84 3.99 -19.75
CA GLY A 349 1.43 3.73 -19.93
C GLY A 349 0.92 4.11 -21.31
N SER A 350 1.30 3.37 -22.35
CA SER A 350 0.43 3.10 -23.49
C SER A 350 0.77 1.76 -24.14
N ALA A 351 0.12 0.69 -23.68
CA ALA A 351 -0.03 -0.55 -24.44
C ALA A 351 -1.51 -0.97 -24.37
N ALA A 352 -2.35 -0.30 -25.14
CA ALA A 352 -3.75 -0.72 -25.27
C ALA A 352 -4.40 -0.17 -26.55
N ASP A 353 -3.75 -0.31 -27.71
CA ASP A 353 -4.47 -0.18 -28.98
C ASP A 353 -4.22 -1.30 -30.01
N GLU A 354 -3.27 -2.21 -29.80
CA GLU A 354 -3.05 -3.33 -30.75
C GLU A 354 -2.75 -4.66 -30.06
N CYS A 355 -3.78 -5.25 -29.43
CA CYS A 355 -3.86 -6.71 -29.27
C CYS A 355 -5.31 -7.14 -29.54
N ARG A 356 -5.77 -6.93 -30.77
CA ARG A 356 -6.89 -7.72 -31.31
C ARG A 356 -6.30 -9.04 -31.79
N GLY A 357 -6.67 -10.11 -31.11
CA GLY A 357 -6.46 -11.47 -31.60
C GLY A 357 -5.29 -12.19 -30.92
N GLN A 358 -5.57 -12.81 -29.79
CA GLN A 358 -5.34 -14.25 -29.63
C GLN A 358 -6.00 -14.70 -28.31
N THR A 359 -7.14 -15.35 -28.48
CA THR A 359 -7.84 -16.18 -27.50
C THR A 359 -7.02 -17.43 -27.19
N LEU A 360 -6.61 -17.61 -25.93
CA LEU A 360 -7.04 -18.67 -25.00
C LEU A 360 -6.18 -18.61 -23.73
#